data_AF-A0A1B8FK43-F1
#
_entry.id   AF-A0A1B8FK43-F1
#
_cell.length_a   1.000
_cell.length_b   1.000
_cell.length_c   1.000
_cell.angle_alpha   90.00
_cell.angle_beta   90.00
_cell.angle_gamma   90.00
#
_symmetry.space_group_name_H-M   'P 1'
#
loop_
_entity.id
_entity.type
_entity.pdbx_description
1 polymer ?
#
loop_
_entity_poly.entity_id
_entity_poly.type
_entity_poly.pdbx_seq_one_letter_code
_entity_poly.pdbx_strand_id
1 'polypeptide(L)'
;MSLSSKLSDISRHLVTPDNPARETDTLDYQRCALLHNFLVEYSWLADGQSLADLDRRSFFERNGDEAEEIRERLDPALIAFLEAAYDVEGTVFYLWVVGITQPSEMWINHEGDDEGETLTLYWTNNGICPHTNGLMYH
;
A
#
# COMPACT_ATOMS: atom_id res chain seq x y z
N MET A 1 -25.62 -0.14 -12.47
CA MET A 1 -24.30 -0.29 -13.13
C MET A 1 -23.43 -1.13 -12.21
N SER A 2 -22.70 -2.13 -12.73
CA SER A 2 -21.79 -2.95 -11.93
C SER A 2 -20.52 -2.16 -11.61
N LEU A 3 -19.96 -2.30 -10.40
CA LEU A 3 -18.68 -1.71 -9.97
C LEU A 3 -17.56 -1.95 -10.99
N SER A 4 -17.53 -3.15 -11.58
CA SER A 4 -16.56 -3.56 -12.60
C SER A 4 -16.56 -2.69 -13.86
N SER A 5 -17.67 -2.02 -14.21
CA SER A 5 -17.73 -1.14 -15.40
C SER A 5 -17.04 0.23 -15.21
N LYS A 6 -16.70 0.59 -13.97
CA LYS A 6 -16.06 1.86 -13.61
C LYS A 6 -14.57 1.74 -13.33
N LEU A 7 -14.04 0.52 -13.26
CA LEU A 7 -12.66 0.23 -12.89
C LEU A 7 -11.87 -0.28 -14.09
N SER A 8 -10.56 -0.03 -14.06
CA SER A 8 -9.64 -0.55 -15.07
C SER A 8 -9.56 -2.08 -15.02
N ASP A 9 -9.38 -2.73 -16.18
CA ASP A 9 -9.12 -4.16 -16.22
C ASP A 9 -7.69 -4.46 -15.76
N ILE A 10 -7.57 -5.17 -14.64
CA ILE A 10 -6.29 -5.54 -14.03
C ILE A 10 -5.88 -6.98 -14.32
N SER A 11 -6.65 -7.73 -15.11
CA SER A 11 -6.46 -9.18 -15.28
C SER A 11 -5.04 -9.56 -15.72
N ARG A 12 -4.42 -8.75 -16.58
CA ARG A 12 -3.03 -8.93 -17.05
C ARG A 12 -1.94 -8.60 -16.02
N HIS A 13 -2.31 -8.01 -14.89
CA HIS A 13 -1.41 -7.60 -13.82
C HIS A 13 -1.48 -8.53 -12.61
N LEU A 14 -2.52 -9.38 -12.53
CA LEU A 14 -2.65 -10.40 -11.50
C LEU A 14 -1.55 -11.45 -11.64
N VAL A 15 -0.99 -11.86 -10.51
CA VAL A 15 -0.03 -12.97 -10.47
C VAL A 15 -0.79 -14.27 -10.67
N THR A 16 -0.46 -14.97 -11.76
CA THR A 16 -1.03 -16.28 -12.11
C THR A 16 0.09 -17.19 -12.61
N PRO A 17 -0.14 -18.50 -12.78
CA PRO A 17 0.86 -19.37 -13.39
C PRO A 17 1.32 -18.91 -14.78
N ASP A 18 0.43 -18.29 -15.56
CA ASP A 18 0.72 -17.76 -16.90
C ASP A 18 1.26 -16.31 -16.89
N ASN A 19 1.24 -15.64 -15.74
CA ASN A 19 1.79 -14.30 -15.51
C ASN A 19 2.46 -14.25 -14.13
N PRO A 20 3.62 -14.89 -13.96
CA PRO A 20 4.24 -15.05 -12.64
C PRO A 20 4.76 -13.72 -12.07
N ALA A 21 5.08 -13.75 -10.78
CA ALA A 21 5.86 -12.70 -10.13
C ALA A 21 7.19 -12.49 -10.87
N ARG A 22 7.67 -11.24 -10.93
CA ARG A 22 8.97 -10.95 -11.50
C ARG A 22 10.06 -11.46 -10.56
N GLU A 23 11.05 -12.18 -11.09
CA GLU A 23 12.21 -12.66 -10.33
C GLU A 23 13.32 -11.60 -10.32
N THR A 24 13.13 -10.53 -9.54
CA THR A 24 14.08 -9.41 -9.46
C THR A 24 14.82 -9.29 -8.13
N ASP A 25 14.68 -10.25 -7.21
CA ASP A 25 15.17 -10.18 -5.82
C ASP A 25 14.74 -8.90 -5.06
N THR A 26 13.80 -8.14 -5.61
CA THR A 26 13.25 -6.90 -5.08
C THR A 26 11.79 -6.76 -5.51
N LEU A 27 11.08 -5.81 -4.91
CA LEU A 27 9.68 -5.50 -5.16
C LEU A 27 9.43 -5.16 -6.64
N ASP A 28 8.45 -5.82 -7.27
CA ASP A 28 7.90 -5.41 -8.58
C ASP A 28 7.00 -4.18 -8.38
N TYR A 29 7.62 -3.04 -8.05
CA TYR A 29 6.94 -1.84 -7.58
C TYR A 29 5.86 -1.36 -8.58
N GLN A 30 6.11 -1.52 -9.88
CA GLN A 30 5.17 -1.12 -10.93
C GLN A 30 3.87 -1.91 -10.85
N ARG A 31 3.98 -3.25 -10.68
CA ARG A 31 2.82 -4.12 -10.54
C ARG A 31 2.14 -3.89 -9.20
N CYS A 32 2.91 -3.79 -8.12
CA CYS A 32 2.40 -3.58 -6.78
C CYS A 32 1.64 -2.25 -6.65
N ALA A 33 2.18 -1.14 -7.15
CA ALA A 33 1.51 0.17 -7.13
C ALA A 33 0.23 0.15 -7.96
N LEU A 34 0.25 -0.48 -9.15
CA LEU A 34 -0.96 -0.60 -9.98
C LEU A 34 -2.07 -1.37 -9.25
N LEU A 35 -1.73 -2.52 -8.65
CA LEU A 35 -2.70 -3.33 -7.92
C LEU A 35 -3.19 -2.65 -6.64
N HIS A 36 -2.31 -1.96 -5.92
CA HIS A 36 -2.67 -1.14 -4.77
C HIS A 36 -3.68 -0.04 -5.16
N ASN A 37 -3.36 0.74 -6.20
CA ASN A 37 -4.21 1.83 -6.66
C ASN A 37 -5.59 1.32 -7.12
N PHE A 38 -5.63 0.14 -7.74
CA PHE A 38 -6.90 -0.52 -8.07
C PHE A 38 -7.70 -0.87 -6.81
N LEU A 39 -7.05 -1.39 -5.76
CA LEU A 39 -7.73 -1.70 -4.49
C LEU A 39 -8.29 -0.43 -3.84
N VAL A 40 -7.53 0.67 -3.83
CA VAL A 40 -7.99 1.99 -3.35
C VAL A 40 -9.25 2.44 -4.11
N GLU A 41 -9.20 2.42 -5.45
CA GLU A 41 -10.34 2.83 -6.29
C GLU A 41 -11.55 1.91 -6.10
N TYR A 42 -11.31 0.60 -5.97
CA TYR A 42 -12.35 -0.40 -5.72
C TYR A 42 -13.04 -0.16 -4.38
N SER A 43 -12.29 -0.01 -3.29
CA SER A 43 -12.87 0.23 -1.96
C SER A 43 -13.63 1.56 -1.91
N TRP A 44 -13.09 2.62 -2.53
CA TRP A 44 -13.74 3.92 -2.60
C TRP A 44 -15.11 3.85 -3.29
N LEU A 45 -15.17 3.16 -4.43
CA LEU A 45 -16.42 2.93 -5.14
C LEU A 45 -17.38 2.01 -4.37
N ALA A 46 -16.86 0.98 -3.70
CA ALA A 46 -17.67 0.05 -2.91
C ALA A 46 -18.34 0.75 -1.72
N ASP A 47 -17.70 1.78 -1.15
CA ASP A 47 -18.27 2.67 -0.13
C ASP A 47 -19.29 3.68 -0.69
N GLY A 48 -19.59 3.60 -2.00
CA GLY A 48 -20.59 4.44 -2.66
C GLY A 48 -20.07 5.83 -3.06
N GLN A 49 -18.76 6.08 -2.94
CA GLN A 49 -18.15 7.35 -3.28
C GLN A 49 -17.87 7.49 -4.77
N SER A 50 -17.62 8.71 -5.23
CA SER A 50 -17.27 9.00 -6.62
C SER A 50 -15.74 9.01 -6.80
N LEU A 51 -15.24 8.37 -7.86
CA LEU A 51 -13.82 8.43 -8.21
C LEU A 51 -13.34 9.84 -8.57
N ALA A 52 -14.25 10.77 -8.89
CA ALA A 52 -13.90 12.17 -9.13
C ALA A 52 -13.44 12.87 -7.84
N ASP A 53 -13.91 12.40 -6.69
CA ASP A 53 -13.61 12.96 -5.37
C ASP A 53 -12.44 12.23 -4.68
N LEU A 54 -11.89 11.18 -5.32
CA LEU A 54 -10.75 10.45 -4.81
C LEU A 54 -9.48 11.30 -4.91
N ASP A 55 -8.87 11.60 -3.76
CA ASP A 55 -7.54 12.17 -3.67
C ASP A 55 -6.50 11.13 -4.08
N ARG A 56 -5.73 11.42 -5.13
CA ARG A 56 -4.75 10.50 -5.74
C ARG A 56 -3.31 10.88 -5.44
N ARG A 57 -3.09 11.69 -4.40
CA ARG A 57 -1.74 11.99 -3.93
C ARG A 57 -1.03 10.71 -3.48
N SER A 58 0.25 10.64 -3.82
CA SER A 58 1.14 9.58 -3.36
C SER A 58 1.48 9.71 -1.88
N PHE A 59 2.15 8.70 -1.32
CA PHE A 59 2.60 8.70 0.07
C PHE A 59 3.46 9.93 0.41
N PHE A 60 4.46 10.24 -0.42
CA PHE A 60 5.34 11.41 -0.18
C PHE A 60 4.59 12.73 -0.39
N GLU A 61 3.69 12.82 -1.38
CA GLU A 61 2.88 14.03 -1.60
C GLU A 61 1.87 14.29 -0.47
N ARG A 62 1.37 13.23 0.19
CA ARG A 62 0.44 13.34 1.30
C ARG A 62 1.14 13.72 2.60
N ASN A 63 2.22 13.04 2.93
CA ASN A 63 2.88 13.12 4.24
C ASN A 63 4.02 14.15 4.28
N GLY A 64 4.51 14.62 3.12
CA GLY A 64 5.49 15.70 3.03
C GLY A 64 6.78 15.41 3.78
N ASP A 65 7.22 16.37 4.61
CA ASP A 65 8.50 16.32 5.31
C ASP A 65 8.66 15.05 6.17
N GLU A 66 7.59 14.55 6.78
CA GLU A 66 7.64 13.33 7.62
C GLU A 66 8.00 12.09 6.80
N ALA A 67 7.52 11.99 5.56
CA ALA A 67 7.90 10.91 4.66
C ALA A 67 9.33 11.07 4.13
N GLU A 68 9.77 12.30 3.88
CA GLU A 68 11.15 12.57 3.43
C GLU A 68 12.18 12.23 4.52
N GLU A 69 11.86 12.42 5.81
CA GLU A 69 12.73 12.06 6.93
C GLU A 69 13.07 10.56 6.97
N ILE A 70 12.14 9.70 6.55
CA ILE A 70 12.36 8.24 6.56
C ILE A 70 12.94 7.72 5.24
N ARG A 71 13.01 8.54 4.19
CA ARG A 71 13.33 8.10 2.83
C ARG A 71 14.68 7.42 2.70
N GLU A 72 15.69 7.90 3.42
CA GLU A 72 17.04 7.31 3.41
C GLU A 72 17.10 5.90 4.01
N ARG A 73 16.09 5.50 4.79
CA ARG A 73 15.99 4.17 5.42
C ARG A 73 15.27 3.15 4.53
N LEU A 74 14.64 3.58 3.44
CA LEU A 74 13.81 2.74 2.59
C LEU A 74 14.61 2.16 1.42
N ASP A 75 14.32 0.92 1.06
CA ASP A 75 14.83 0.31 -0.17
C ASP A 75 14.37 1.10 -1.41
N PRO A 76 15.20 1.27 -2.46
CA PRO A 76 14.84 2.01 -3.66
C PRO A 76 13.56 1.54 -4.36
N ALA A 77 13.26 0.24 -4.38
CA ALA A 77 12.02 -0.26 -4.99
C ALA A 77 10.80 0.06 -4.14
N LEU A 78 10.96 0.10 -2.81
CA LEU A 78 9.90 0.55 -1.90
C LEU A 78 9.64 2.05 -2.03
N ILE A 79 10.69 2.87 -2.18
CA ILE A 79 10.54 4.31 -2.50
C ILE A 79 9.73 4.47 -3.80
N ALA A 80 10.10 3.76 -4.86
CA ALA A 80 9.41 3.83 -6.15
C ALA A 80 7.94 3.34 -6.06
N PHE A 81 7.64 2.37 -5.19
CA PHE A 81 6.27 1.98 -4.88
C PHE A 81 5.50 3.12 -4.20
N LEU A 82 6.06 3.72 -3.14
CA LEU A 82 5.41 4.78 -2.34
C LEU A 82 5.22 6.08 -3.13
N GLU A 83 6.09 6.38 -4.09
CA GLU A 83 5.93 7.49 -5.04
C GLU A 83 4.77 7.28 -6.03
N ALA A 84 4.38 6.02 -6.28
CA ALA A 84 3.35 5.68 -7.25
C ALA A 84 2.01 5.26 -6.62
N ALA A 85 2.02 4.84 -5.36
CA ALA A 85 0.85 4.35 -4.63
C ALA A 85 0.01 5.50 -4.07
N TYR A 86 -1.31 5.47 -4.30
CA TYR A 86 -2.25 6.43 -3.73
C TYR A 86 -2.36 6.22 -2.23
N ASP A 87 -2.03 7.25 -1.45
CA ASP A 87 -2.15 7.19 0.00
C ASP A 87 -3.49 7.79 0.45
N VAL A 88 -4.46 6.92 0.69
CA VAL A 88 -5.81 7.29 1.10
C VAL A 88 -6.07 6.74 2.50
N GLU A 89 -6.07 7.66 3.45
CA GLU A 89 -6.28 7.35 4.88
C GLU A 89 -7.59 6.62 5.13
N GLY A 90 -7.54 5.64 6.03
CA GLY A 90 -8.72 4.87 6.44
C GLY A 90 -9.23 3.87 5.39
N THR A 91 -8.53 3.70 4.27
CA THR A 91 -8.95 2.76 3.22
C THR A 91 -8.72 1.32 3.66
N VAL A 92 -9.80 0.57 3.79
CA VAL A 92 -9.78 -0.86 4.10
C VAL A 92 -9.72 -1.65 2.80
N PHE A 93 -8.53 -2.10 2.40
CA PHE A 93 -8.35 -2.85 1.14
C PHE A 93 -8.95 -4.26 1.19
N TYR A 94 -8.86 -4.88 2.37
CA TYR A 94 -9.44 -6.18 2.68
C TYR A 94 -9.76 -6.25 4.17
N LEU A 95 -10.48 -7.28 4.61
CA LEU A 95 -10.87 -7.47 6.01
C LEU A 95 -9.71 -7.26 6.99
N TRP A 96 -8.48 -7.65 6.63
CA TRP A 96 -7.33 -7.73 7.52
C TRP A 96 -6.38 -6.54 7.54
N VAL A 97 -6.27 -5.74 6.48
CA VAL A 97 -5.27 -4.66 6.38
C VAL A 97 -5.87 -3.33 5.96
N VAL A 98 -5.31 -2.23 6.46
CA VAL A 98 -5.79 -0.85 6.25
C VAL A 98 -4.64 0.05 5.86
N GLY A 99 -4.78 0.72 4.71
CA GLY A 99 -3.92 1.82 4.28
C GLY A 99 -2.42 1.50 4.25
N ILE A 100 -1.63 2.48 3.79
CA ILE A 100 -0.19 2.46 4.02
C ILE A 100 0.04 3.01 5.44
N THR A 101 0.96 2.41 6.19
CA THR A 101 1.32 2.88 7.54
C THR A 101 1.96 4.26 7.48
N GLN A 102 1.63 5.15 8.43
CA GLN A 102 2.20 6.50 8.48
C GLN A 102 3.72 6.46 8.70
N PRO A 103 4.48 7.45 8.19
CA PRO A 103 5.94 7.42 8.27
C PRO A 103 6.49 7.22 9.70
N SER A 104 5.96 7.95 10.68
CA SER A 104 6.36 7.83 12.10
C SER A 104 6.04 6.49 12.73
N GLU A 105 5.18 5.67 12.11
CA GLU A 105 4.65 4.44 12.70
C GLU A 105 5.20 3.16 12.05
N MET A 106 5.91 3.28 10.92
CA MET A 106 6.42 2.13 10.15
C MET A 106 7.33 1.20 10.96
N TRP A 107 8.06 1.72 11.95
CA TRP A 107 9.01 0.95 12.76
C TRP A 107 8.59 0.73 14.22
N ILE A 108 7.45 1.29 14.68
CA ILE A 108 7.04 1.26 16.10
C ILE A 108 7.01 -0.17 16.67
N ASN A 109 6.58 -1.14 15.86
CA ASN A 109 6.44 -2.53 16.33
C ASN A 109 7.73 -3.35 16.23
N HIS A 110 8.80 -2.76 15.70
CA HIS A 110 10.10 -3.39 15.47
C HIS A 110 11.21 -2.70 16.28
N GLU A 111 10.85 -1.83 17.23
CA GLU A 111 11.81 -1.20 18.13
C GLU A 111 12.53 -2.25 18.98
N GLY A 112 13.85 -2.35 18.80
CA GLY A 112 14.70 -3.29 19.53
C GLY A 112 14.91 -4.64 18.85
N ASP A 113 14.46 -4.81 17.60
CA ASP A 113 14.83 -5.96 16.79
C ASP A 113 16.26 -5.77 16.25
N ASP A 114 17.18 -6.69 16.59
CA ASP A 114 18.60 -6.59 16.24
C ASP A 114 18.86 -6.64 14.72
N GLU A 115 17.83 -6.96 13.93
CA GLU A 115 17.85 -7.07 12.46
C GLU A 115 17.52 -5.75 11.72
N GLY A 116 17.09 -4.69 12.41
CA GLY A 116 17.14 -3.29 11.96
C GLY A 116 16.39 -2.84 10.69
N GLU A 117 15.89 -3.76 9.86
CA GLU A 117 15.44 -3.44 8.48
C GLU A 117 13.94 -3.72 8.26
N THR A 118 13.27 -4.44 9.17
CA THR A 118 11.85 -4.73 9.04
C THR A 118 10.98 -3.49 9.33
N LEU A 119 10.04 -3.22 8.43
CA LEU A 119 8.99 -2.23 8.64
C LEU A 119 7.59 -2.79 8.41
N THR A 120 6.59 -2.19 9.03
CA THR A 120 5.18 -2.49 8.75
C THR A 120 4.66 -1.54 7.68
N LEU A 121 4.43 -2.08 6.48
CA LEU A 121 3.99 -1.31 5.30
C LEU A 121 2.47 -1.07 5.30
N TYR A 122 1.70 -2.07 5.75
CA TYR A 122 0.26 -1.95 5.94
C TYR A 122 -0.09 -2.35 7.36
N TRP A 123 -0.88 -1.54 8.04
CA TRP A 123 -1.44 -1.89 9.33
C TRP A 123 -2.53 -2.93 9.20
N THR A 124 -2.77 -3.64 10.29
CA THR A 124 -3.98 -4.44 10.45
C THR A 124 -5.22 -3.58 10.59
N ASN A 125 -6.36 -4.19 10.28
CA ASN A 125 -7.64 -3.65 10.68
C ASN A 125 -7.85 -3.88 12.20
N ASN A 126 -7.64 -2.82 12.98
CA ASN A 126 -7.80 -2.82 14.44
C ASN A 126 -9.23 -3.13 14.91
N GLY A 127 -10.24 -3.05 14.02
CA GLY A 127 -11.60 -3.51 14.31
C GLY A 127 -11.73 -5.03 14.44
N ILE A 128 -10.71 -5.79 14.03
CA ILE A 128 -10.75 -7.25 13.92
C ILE A 128 -9.57 -7.92 14.64
N CYS A 129 -8.42 -7.27 14.70
CA CYS A 129 -7.23 -7.80 15.36
C CYS A 129 -6.57 -6.76 16.28
N PRO A 130 -6.12 -7.11 17.51
CA PRO A 130 -5.52 -6.15 18.42
C PRO A 130 -4.02 -5.87 18.16
N HIS A 131 -3.34 -6.65 17.30
CA HIS A 131 -1.94 -6.37 16.92
C HIS A 131 -1.91 -5.46 15.70
N THR A 132 -0.89 -4.61 15.59
CA THR A 132 -0.72 -3.55 14.57
C THR A 132 0.10 -3.99 13.33
N ASN A 133 0.78 -5.14 13.41
CA ASN A 133 1.56 -5.70 12.28
C ASN A 133 0.65 -6.38 11.25
N GLY A 134 0.40 -5.71 10.12
CA GLY A 134 -0.35 -6.27 8.99
C GLY A 134 0.57 -6.92 7.97
N LEU A 135 1.01 -6.15 6.97
CA LEU A 135 2.01 -6.58 5.99
C LEU A 135 3.36 -5.94 6.33
N MET A 136 4.37 -6.77 6.55
CA MET A 136 5.74 -6.34 6.82
C MET A 136 6.59 -6.39 5.54
N TYR A 137 7.61 -5.53 5.48
CA TYR A 137 8.62 -5.49 4.44
C TYR A 137 9.99 -5.68 5.07
N HIS A 138 10.85 -6.47 4.42
CA HIS A 138 12.22 -6.77 4.81
C HIS A 138 13.14 -6.39 3.67
#